data_AF-A0A1W9MZ55-F1
#
_entry.id   AF-A0A1W9MZ55-F1
#
_cell.length_a   1.000
_cell.length_b   1.000
_cell.length_c   1.000
_cell.angle_alpha   90.00
_cell.angle_beta   90.00
_cell.angle_gamma   90.00
#
_symmetry.space_group_name_H-M   'P 1'
#
loop_
_entity.id
_entity.type
_entity.pdbx_description
1 polymer ?
#
loop_
_entity_poly.entity_id
_entity_poly.type
_entity_poly.pdbx_seq_one_letter_code
_entity_poly.pdbx_strand_id
1 'polypeptide(L)'
;MAYKITFKNSVWHDLKGIDKKQAERILNKIEHDLSEKAERYPELKGEFSGLRKCRIGTYRIIYTILDDTVIILRVRHRRDVYR
;
A
#
# COMPACT_ATOMS: atom_id res chain seq x y z
N MET A 1 8.71 -1.94 16.42
CA MET A 1 8.79 -0.52 16.02
C MET A 1 7.52 -0.21 15.25
N ALA A 2 6.89 0.93 15.52
CA ALA A 2 5.70 1.37 14.80
C ALA A 2 6.13 2.34 13.70
N TYR A 3 5.95 1.97 12.43
CA TYR A 3 6.20 2.88 11.32
C TYR A 3 5.11 3.95 11.23
N LYS A 4 5.50 5.17 10.87
CA LYS A 4 4.55 6.21 10.48
C LYS A 4 4.02 5.90 9.08
N ILE A 5 2.69 5.94 8.91
CA ILE A 5 2.06 5.73 7.60
C ILE A 5 1.79 7.08 6.95
N THR A 6 2.20 7.23 5.68
CA THR A 6 1.90 8.41 4.85
C THR A 6 1.43 7.99 3.46
N PHE A 7 0.67 8.86 2.80
CA PHE A 7 0.07 8.58 1.49
C PHE A 7 0.50 9.62 0.47
N LYS A 8 0.96 9.20 -0.71
CA LYS A 8 1.10 10.08 -1.87
C LYS A 8 -0.27 10.52 -2.38
N ASN A 9 -0.35 11.70 -2.98
CA ASN A 9 -1.57 12.20 -3.64
C ASN A 9 -2.13 11.23 -4.69
N SER A 10 -1.30 10.42 -5.34
CA SER A 10 -1.75 9.37 -6.27
C SER A 10 -2.69 8.36 -5.64
N VAL A 11 -2.54 8.09 -4.34
CA VAL A 11 -3.42 7.17 -3.61
C VAL A 11 -4.84 7.70 -3.53
N TRP A 12 -5.01 9.01 -3.37
CA TRP A 12 -6.35 9.62 -3.33
C TRP A 12 -7.14 9.35 -4.62
N HIS A 13 -6.48 9.47 -5.77
CA HIS A 13 -7.08 9.14 -7.07
C HIS A 13 -7.43 7.66 -7.19
N ASP A 14 -6.56 6.78 -6.70
CA ASP A 14 -6.80 5.34 -6.69
C ASP A 14 -8.00 4.96 -5.80
N LEU A 15 -8.16 5.61 -4.64
CA LEU A 15 -9.27 5.37 -3.71
C LEU A 15 -10.61 5.92 -4.21
N LYS A 16 -10.62 6.97 -5.05
CA LYS A 16 -11.84 7.60 -5.57
C LYS A 16 -12.73 6.63 -6.36
N GLY A 17 -12.15 5.59 -6.96
CA GLY A 17 -12.88 4.55 -7.69
C GLY A 17 -13.36 3.37 -6.83
N ILE A 18 -13.10 3.40 -5.52
CA ILE A 18 -13.42 2.32 -4.58
C ILE A 18 -14.64 2.72 -3.75
N ASP A 19 -15.55 1.78 -3.50
CA ASP A 19 -16.66 2.01 -2.57
C ASP A 19 -16.13 2.42 -1.19
N LYS A 20 -16.84 3.35 -0.52
CA LYS A 20 -16.41 3.95 0.74
C LYS A 20 -16.10 2.91 1.82
N LYS A 21 -16.97 1.90 2.00
CA LYS A 21 -16.76 0.86 3.03
C LYS A 21 -15.53 0.02 2.71
N GLN A 22 -15.29 -0.24 1.44
CA GLN A 22 -14.11 -0.98 1.00
C GLN A 22 -12.83 -0.15 1.16
N ALA A 23 -12.87 1.14 0.83
CA ALA A 23 -11.75 2.05 1.02
C ALA A 23 -11.37 2.17 2.51
N GLU A 24 -12.34 2.37 3.40
CA GLU A 24 -12.13 2.39 4.85
C GLU A 24 -11.50 1.10 5.35
N ARG A 25 -11.99 -0.05 4.89
CA ARG A 25 -11.42 -1.36 5.25
C ARG A 25 -9.97 -1.52 4.79
N ILE A 26 -9.63 -0.99 3.61
CA ILE A 26 -8.27 -1.01 3.10
C ILE A 26 -7.38 -0.11 3.96
N LEU A 27 -7.79 1.13 4.22
CA LEU A 27 -7.02 2.10 5.01
C LEU A 27 -6.74 1.59 6.43
N ASN A 28 -7.77 1.10 7.13
CA ASN A 28 -7.60 0.54 8.48
C ASN A 28 -6.61 -0.63 8.50
N LYS A 29 -6.63 -1.45 7.44
CA LYS A 29 -5.74 -2.61 7.34
C LYS A 29 -4.32 -2.21 6.94
N ILE A 30 -4.15 -1.15 6.14
CA ILE A 30 -2.85 -0.54 5.87
C ILE A 30 -2.24 -0.05 7.19
N GLU A 31 -2.99 0.74 7.96
CA GLU A 31 -2.51 1.31 9.22
C GLU A 31 -2.13 0.22 10.22
N HIS A 32 -2.99 -0.78 10.42
CA HIS A 32 -2.72 -1.86 11.35
C HIS A 32 -1.58 -2.78 10.90
N ASP A 33 -1.58 -3.25 9.64
CA ASP A 33 -0.63 -4.27 9.22
C ASP A 33 0.74 -3.68 8.88
N LEU A 34 0.80 -2.49 8.27
CA LEU A 34 2.07 -1.90 7.83
C LEU A 34 2.81 -1.14 8.94
N SER A 35 2.11 -0.64 9.95
CA SER A 35 2.78 0.00 11.10
C SER A 35 3.69 -0.97 11.84
N GLU A 36 3.37 -2.27 11.88
CA GLU A 36 4.19 -3.27 12.59
C GLU A 36 5.03 -4.16 11.66
N LYS A 37 4.54 -4.45 10.46
CA LYS A 37 5.04 -5.57 9.63
C LYS A 37 5.39 -5.16 8.21
N ALA A 38 5.60 -3.87 7.94
CA ALA A 38 5.94 -3.38 6.59
C ALA A 38 7.16 -4.08 5.97
N GLU A 39 8.20 -4.37 6.76
CA GLU A 39 9.41 -5.04 6.27
C GLU A 39 9.22 -6.52 5.95
N ARG A 40 8.16 -7.17 6.46
CA ARG A 40 7.91 -8.60 6.23
C ARG A 40 7.45 -8.91 4.81
N TYR A 41 6.90 -7.92 4.11
CA TYR A 41 6.46 -8.10 2.73
C TYR A 41 7.63 -8.02 1.76
N PRO A 42 7.65 -8.85 0.71
CA PRO A 42 8.77 -8.92 -0.21
C PRO A 42 8.96 -7.61 -0.96
N GLU A 43 10.23 -7.26 -1.15
CA GLU A 43 10.65 -6.22 -2.08
C GLU A 43 10.44 -6.68 -3.52
N LEU A 44 10.04 -5.76 -4.38
CA LEU A 44 9.97 -5.94 -5.82
C LEU A 44 11.39 -5.94 -6.40
N LYS A 45 11.53 -6.52 -7.59
CA LYS A 45 12.82 -6.69 -8.27
C LYS A 45 12.86 -5.87 -9.57
N GLY A 46 14.06 -5.68 -10.11
CA GLY A 46 14.27 -4.98 -11.38
C GLY A 46 14.03 -3.48 -11.24
N GLU A 47 13.32 -2.89 -12.20
CA GLU A 47 13.01 -1.45 -12.22
C GLU A 47 12.24 -0.94 -10.99
N PHE A 48 11.60 -1.86 -10.25
CA PHE A 48 10.83 -1.55 -9.04
C PHE A 48 11.58 -1.88 -7.73
N SER A 49 12.89 -2.09 -7.77
CA SER A 49 13.69 -2.30 -6.55
C SER A 49 13.48 -1.13 -5.57
N GLY A 50 13.48 -1.42 -4.28
CA GLY A 50 13.14 -0.50 -3.19
C GLY A 50 11.64 -0.43 -2.89
N LEU A 51 10.78 -0.83 -3.84
CA LEU A 51 9.34 -0.88 -3.61
C LEU A 51 8.91 -2.22 -3.03
N ARG A 52 7.86 -2.20 -2.22
CA ARG A 52 7.24 -3.37 -1.60
C ARG A 52 5.78 -3.46 -1.99
N LYS A 53 5.26 -4.68 -1.90
CA LYS A 53 3.89 -5.03 -2.27
C LYS A 53 3.23 -5.83 -1.16
N CYS A 54 2.07 -5.38 -0.69
CA CYS A 54 1.20 -6.20 0.15
C CYS A 54 -0.18 -6.38 -0.49
N ARG A 55 -0.88 -7.43 -0.03
CA ARG A 55 -2.23 -7.77 -0.50
C ARG A 55 -3.22 -7.53 0.62
N ILE A 56 -4.24 -6.73 0.33
CA ILE A 56 -5.38 -6.50 1.22
C ILE A 56 -6.64 -6.84 0.45
N GLY A 57 -7.21 -8.02 0.72
CA GLY A 57 -8.35 -8.56 -0.03
C GLY A 57 -8.03 -8.75 -1.51
N THR A 58 -8.73 -8.01 -2.38
CA THR A 58 -8.51 -7.99 -3.83
C THR A 58 -7.64 -6.83 -4.30
N TYR A 59 -7.12 -6.00 -3.39
CA TYR A 59 -6.28 -4.86 -3.71
C TYR A 59 -4.81 -5.16 -3.44
N ARG A 60 -3.95 -4.55 -4.25
CA ARG A 60 -2.51 -4.56 -4.14
C ARG A 60 -2.06 -3.16 -3.75
N ILE A 61 -1.35 -3.09 -2.66
CA ILE A 61 -0.79 -1.85 -2.13
C ILE A 61 0.69 -1.86 -2.50
N ILE A 62 1.12 -0.81 -3.18
CA ILE A 62 2.54 -0.58 -3.49
C ILE A 62 3.01 0.55 -2.58
N TYR A 63 4.11 0.32 -1.89
CA TYR A 63 4.67 1.26 -0.93
C TYR A 63 6.19 1.15 -0.88
N THR A 64 6.83 2.11 -0.23
CA THR A 64 8.25 2.05 0.14
C THR A 64 8.39 2.33 1.63
N ILE A 65 9.51 1.91 2.20
CA ILE A 65 9.90 2.25 3.57
C ILE A 65 11.07 3.22 3.44
N LEU A 66 10.97 4.38 4.06
CA LEU A 66 12.02 5.37 4.17
C LEU A 66 12.20 5.69 5.65
N ASP A 67 13.34 5.32 6.21
CA ASP A 67 13.64 5.39 7.64
C ASP A 67 12.55 4.71 8.49
N ASP A 68 11.79 5.48 9.26
CA ASP A 68 10.69 5.03 10.11
C ASP A 68 9.30 5.24 9.47
N THR A 69 9.25 5.59 8.18
CA THR A 69 8.04 5.99 7.49
C THR A 69 7.72 5.06 6.33
N VAL A 70 6.52 4.49 6.34
CA VAL A 70 5.92 3.78 5.20
C VAL A 70 5.19 4.79 4.33
N ILE A 71 5.60 4.89 3.06
CA ILE A 71 4.99 5.78 2.08
C ILE A 71 4.17 4.94 1.11
N ILE A 72 2.85 5.04 1.19
CA ILE A 72 1.92 4.38 0.28
C ILE A 72 1.89 5.13 -1.04
N LEU A 73 2.23 4.43 -2.13
CA LEU A 73 2.34 5.00 -3.47
C LEU A 73 1.09 4.76 -4.29
N ARG A 74 0.55 3.52 -4.27
CA ARG A 74 -0.60 3.10 -5.08
C ARG A 74 -1.49 2.09 -4.35
N VAL A 75 -2.79 2.14 -4.63
CA VAL A 75 -3.80 1.20 -4.13
C VAL A 75 -4.64 0.70 -5.30
N ARG A 76 -4.32 -0.47 -5.83
CA ARG A 76 -4.89 -0.91 -7.11
C ARG A 76 -5.61 -2.22 -6.98
N HIS A 77 -6.79 -2.34 -7.60
CA HIS A 77 -7.50 -3.60 -7.64
C HIS A 77 -6.71 -4.64 -8.46
N ARG A 78 -6.84 -5.93 -8.13
CA ARG A 78 -6.03 -6.99 -8.74
C ARG A 78 -6.10 -7.06 -10.28
N ARG A 79 -7.18 -6.56 -10.86
CA ARG A 79 -7.44 -6.59 -12.31
C ARG A 79 -6.72 -5.44 -13.04
N ASP A 80 -6.39 -4.37 -12.33
CA ASP A 80 -5.88 -3.11 -12.87
C ASP A 80 -4.36 -2.95 -12.66
N VAL A 81 -3.70 -3.99 -12.15
CA VAL A 81 -2.24 -4.02 -11.88
C VAL A 81 -1.47 -4.79 -12.96
N TYR A 82 -2.15 -5.68 -13.69
CA TYR A 82 -1.54 -6.49 -14.76
C TYR A 82 -2.03 -6.11 -16.15
N ARG A 83 -2.72 -4.97 -16.25
CA ARG A 83 -3.01 -4.27 -17.49
C ARG A 83 -2.12 -3.05 -17.54
#